data_AF-A0A949ITZ8-F1
#
_entry.id   AF-A0A949ITZ8-F1
#
_cell.length_a   1.000
_cell.length_b   1.000
_cell.length_c   1.000
_cell.angle_alpha   90.00
_cell.angle_beta   90.00
_cell.angle_gamma   90.00
#
_symmetry.space_group_name_H-M   'P 1'
#
loop_
_entity.id
_entity.type
_entity.pdbx_description
1 polymer ?
#
loop_
_entity_poly.entity_id
_entity_poly.type
_entity_poly.pdbx_seq_one_letter_code
_entity_poly.pdbx_strand_id
1 'polypeptide(L)'
;MFRRKSKKQKLIEAARNNDIAGIAQHFMPRDAAYEACLAAIDARAAVALQAVLEKNSGFDFAFSSGGDSVCARNLIAKANASADANALLAVLLAANNNYACGRQPLTSFLTPATSFETLQNILETMPRAFGDVLTAAGLADTAKLKFILSFTPKDGSAQKTLDAALIDVAGEGAADKAGLLLKHGANANYAAALALTRAAQNGHFETVALLLPHVDLALYGMDIAVKAEHADPDMAQLIGEAAKIALEQQNAEKPAEPPAALPPGALPPADILIETLALPDGGTLTTLFNFSTKQQHSIVKTAEGAVALAVVGFKDLDADVLAAARGKCAARNAPHAEKKPRRSYENLKKAGL
;
A
#
# COMPACT_ATOMS: atom_id res chain seq x y z
N MET A 1 15.19 29.31 60.65
CA MET A 1 13.90 29.30 59.92
C MET A 1 14.03 28.43 58.68
N PHE A 2 13.40 27.25 58.64
CA PHE A 2 13.31 26.46 57.42
C PHE A 2 12.21 27.04 56.52
N ARG A 3 12.57 27.67 55.40
CA ARG A 3 11.59 28.08 54.39
C ARG A 3 10.94 26.81 53.83
N ARG A 4 9.63 26.64 54.06
CA ARG A 4 8.87 25.53 53.47
C ARG A 4 8.90 25.68 51.94
N LYS A 5 9.39 24.65 51.24
CA LYS A 5 9.38 24.61 49.77
C LYS A 5 7.95 24.75 49.25
N SER A 6 7.77 25.50 48.16
CA SER A 6 6.46 25.64 47.52
C SER A 6 6.00 24.31 46.91
N LYS A 7 4.68 24.12 46.70
CA LYS A 7 4.15 22.92 46.04
C LYS A 7 4.78 22.69 44.66
N LYS A 8 5.02 23.79 43.91
CA LYS A 8 5.74 23.79 42.61
C LYS A 8 7.15 23.20 42.73
N GLN A 9 7.93 23.65 43.72
CA GLN A 9 9.30 23.15 43.93
C GLN A 9 9.34 21.67 44.29
N LYS A 10 8.41 21.22 45.16
CA LYS A 10 8.31 19.80 45.52
C LYS A 10 8.02 18.92 44.31
N LEU A 11 7.18 19.41 43.39
CA LEU A 11 6.85 18.69 42.17
C LEU A 11 8.05 18.56 41.22
N ILE A 12 8.77 19.66 40.99
CA ILE A 12 9.97 19.67 40.14
C ILE A 12 11.03 18.75 40.72
N GLU A 13 11.20 18.74 42.05
CA GLU A 13 12.11 17.82 42.74
C GLU A 13 11.66 16.36 42.62
N ALA A 14 10.36 16.08 42.77
CA ALA A 14 9.82 14.73 42.57
C ALA A 14 10.05 14.23 41.14
N ALA A 15 9.77 15.07 40.13
CA ALA A 15 10.00 14.74 38.72
C ALA A 15 11.48 14.49 38.41
N ARG A 16 12.37 15.34 38.94
CA ARG A 16 13.83 15.16 38.81
C ARG A 16 14.32 13.87 39.47
N ASN A 17 13.73 13.47 40.59
CA ASN A 17 14.13 12.29 41.35
C ASN A 17 13.39 11.01 40.92
N ASN A 18 12.58 11.07 39.85
CA ASN A 18 11.74 9.98 39.38
C ASN A 18 10.73 9.45 40.44
N ASP A 19 10.27 10.31 41.36
CA ASP A 19 9.34 9.98 42.45
C ASP A 19 7.87 10.06 42.00
N ILE A 20 7.34 8.93 41.52
CA ILE A 20 5.96 8.80 41.03
C ILE A 20 4.93 9.08 42.13
N ALA A 21 5.21 8.68 43.38
CA ALA A 21 4.28 8.89 44.50
C ALA A 21 4.15 10.39 44.82
N GLY A 22 5.27 11.12 44.81
CA GLY A 22 5.28 12.57 44.96
C GLY A 22 4.53 13.29 43.83
N ILE A 23 4.67 12.81 42.59
CA ILE A 23 3.93 13.32 41.42
C ILE A 23 2.42 13.09 41.57
N ALA A 24 2.00 11.91 42.03
CA ALA A 24 0.59 11.54 42.19
C ALA A 24 -0.15 12.36 43.27
N GLN A 25 0.53 12.82 44.31
CA GLN A 25 -0.11 13.52 45.44
C GLN A 25 -0.47 14.99 45.19
N HIS A 26 -0.02 15.60 44.08
CA HIS A 26 -0.16 17.05 43.86
C HIS A 26 -0.98 17.40 42.62
N PHE A 27 -2.07 18.16 42.78
CA PHE A 27 -2.74 18.83 41.66
C PHE A 27 -1.75 19.81 41.02
N MET A 28 -1.59 19.74 39.70
CA MET A 28 -0.54 20.47 39.00
C MET A 28 -1.10 21.73 38.35
N PRO A 29 -0.66 22.94 38.77
CA PRO A 29 -0.82 24.11 37.92
C PRO A 29 0.02 23.94 36.66
N ARG A 30 -0.48 24.42 35.52
CA ARG A 30 0.06 24.22 34.16
C ARG A 30 1.56 24.48 34.05
N ASP A 31 2.01 25.65 34.49
CA ASP A 31 3.43 26.02 34.44
C ASP A 31 4.31 25.06 35.25
N ALA A 32 3.78 24.50 36.35
CA ALA A 32 4.51 23.52 37.14
C ALA A 32 4.56 22.14 36.47
N ALA A 33 3.52 21.74 35.73
CA ALA A 33 3.55 20.51 34.94
C ALA A 33 4.57 20.62 33.79
N TYR A 34 4.57 21.74 33.05
CA TYR A 34 5.55 21.99 32.00
C TYR A 34 7.00 22.01 32.53
N GLU A 35 7.26 22.74 33.63
CA GLU A 35 8.59 22.74 34.26
C GLU A 35 8.97 21.37 34.82
N ALA A 36 8.01 20.59 35.35
CA ALA A 36 8.25 19.22 35.79
C ALA A 36 8.61 18.31 34.62
N CYS A 37 7.94 18.43 33.47
CA CYS A 37 8.32 17.71 32.25
C CYS A 37 9.73 18.08 31.79
N LEU A 38 10.06 19.38 31.75
CA LEU A 38 11.42 19.82 31.41
C LEU A 38 12.47 19.25 32.37
N ALA A 39 12.18 19.26 33.67
CA ALA A 39 13.07 18.72 34.69
C ALA A 39 13.22 17.19 34.60
N ALA A 40 12.14 16.48 34.24
CA ALA A 40 12.19 15.03 34.02
C ALA A 40 13.02 14.69 32.77
N ILE A 41 12.90 15.46 31.68
CA ILE A 41 13.74 15.31 30.48
C ILE A 41 15.21 15.56 30.82
N ASP A 42 15.51 16.65 31.54
CA ASP A 42 16.88 16.98 31.97
C ASP A 42 17.49 15.89 32.87
N ALA A 43 16.65 15.24 33.68
CA ALA A 43 17.04 14.15 34.57
C ALA A 43 17.02 12.77 33.91
N ARG A 44 16.61 12.64 32.64
CA ARG A 44 16.39 11.35 31.94
C ARG A 44 15.43 10.43 32.71
N ALA A 45 14.43 11.02 33.36
CA ALA A 45 13.44 10.35 34.18
C ALA A 45 12.16 10.08 33.37
N ALA A 46 12.26 9.18 32.37
CA ALA A 46 11.16 8.90 31.44
C ALA A 46 9.86 8.46 32.13
N VAL A 47 9.94 7.69 33.22
CA VAL A 47 8.77 7.21 33.97
C VAL A 47 8.05 8.37 34.67
N ALA A 48 8.81 9.27 35.32
CA ALA A 48 8.23 10.49 35.88
C ALA A 48 7.65 11.40 34.80
N LEU A 49 8.30 11.53 33.65
CA LEU A 49 7.76 12.30 32.53
C LEU A 49 6.40 11.74 32.07
N GLN A 50 6.31 10.42 31.87
CA GLN A 50 5.06 9.75 31.53
C GLN A 50 4.00 9.95 32.61
N ALA A 51 4.34 9.79 33.89
CA ALA A 51 3.41 10.00 35.00
C ALA A 51 2.89 11.46 35.06
N VAL A 52 3.74 12.45 34.76
CA VAL A 52 3.32 13.85 34.67
C VAL A 52 2.37 14.08 33.49
N LEU A 53 2.63 13.46 32.34
CA LEU A 53 1.80 13.60 31.13
C LEU A 53 0.44 12.89 31.27
N GLU A 54 0.42 11.66 31.80
CA GLU A 54 -0.82 10.89 32.01
C GLU A 54 -1.75 11.58 33.00
N LYS A 55 -1.21 12.12 34.09
CA LYS A 55 -2.00 12.77 35.14
C LYS A 55 -2.73 14.03 34.65
N ASN A 56 -2.19 14.71 33.65
CA ASN A 56 -2.77 15.93 33.09
C ASN A 56 -3.54 15.67 31.78
N SER A 57 -3.90 14.41 31.48
CA SER A 57 -4.57 14.02 30.24
C SER A 57 -3.80 14.45 28.97
N GLY A 58 -2.46 14.38 29.01
CA GLY A 58 -1.56 14.79 27.94
C GLY A 58 -1.18 16.29 28.00
N PHE A 59 -1.12 16.93 26.84
CA PHE A 59 -0.78 18.36 26.68
C PHE A 59 -1.99 19.30 26.84
N ASP A 60 -2.89 19.06 27.80
CA ASP A 60 -3.97 20.01 28.10
C ASP A 60 -3.42 21.17 28.95
N PHE A 61 -2.55 21.98 28.33
CA PHE A 61 -1.92 23.11 28.97
C PHE A 61 -2.80 24.38 28.89
N ALA A 62 -3.90 24.43 28.10
CA ALA A 62 -4.96 25.44 28.20
C ALA A 62 -6.23 25.25 27.35
N PHE A 63 -7.32 25.88 27.84
CA PHE A 63 -8.58 26.23 27.15
C PHE A 63 -8.45 27.10 25.87
N SER A 64 -7.26 27.30 25.30
CA SER A 64 -7.11 28.00 24.02
C SER A 64 -6.03 27.36 23.14
N SER A 65 -6.42 27.11 21.90
CA SER A 65 -5.76 26.27 20.89
C SER A 65 -4.32 26.65 20.47
N GLY A 66 -3.73 27.73 21.00
CA GLY A 66 -2.43 28.24 20.56
C GLY A 66 -1.24 27.82 21.43
N GLY A 67 -1.35 27.91 22.76
CA GLY A 67 -0.22 27.77 23.69
C GLY A 67 0.32 26.35 23.81
N ASP A 68 -0.56 25.37 23.70
CA ASP A 68 -0.23 23.95 23.94
C ASP A 68 0.65 23.39 22.83
N SER A 69 0.42 23.84 21.60
CA SER A 69 1.27 23.51 20.45
C SER A 69 2.71 24.02 20.62
N VAL A 70 2.92 25.15 21.29
CA VAL A 70 4.25 25.72 21.54
C VAL A 70 4.95 24.91 22.63
N CYS A 71 4.26 24.62 23.73
CA CYS A 71 4.81 23.85 24.84
C CYS A 71 5.14 22.41 24.42
N ALA A 72 4.26 21.77 23.65
CA ALA A 72 4.50 20.46 23.06
C ALA A 72 5.73 20.48 22.14
N ARG A 73 5.83 21.46 21.23
CA ARG A 73 7.00 21.62 20.36
C ARG A 73 8.29 21.79 21.15
N ASN A 74 8.29 22.62 22.19
CA ASN A 74 9.47 22.83 23.02
C ASN A 74 9.87 21.57 23.79
N LEU A 75 8.89 20.82 24.33
CA LEU A 75 9.15 19.55 25.02
C LEU A 75 9.69 18.49 24.07
N ILE A 76 9.11 18.36 22.87
CA ILE A 76 9.59 17.42 21.86
C ILE A 76 10.98 17.79 21.38
N ALA A 77 11.24 19.06 21.07
CA ALA A 77 12.56 19.53 20.66
C ALA A 77 13.61 19.26 21.75
N LYS A 78 13.25 19.47 23.02
CA LYS A 78 14.14 19.20 24.15
C LYS A 78 14.37 17.70 24.38
N ALA A 79 13.33 16.88 24.28
CA ALA A 79 13.45 15.42 24.39
C ALA A 79 14.27 14.82 23.24
N ASN A 80 14.14 15.38 22.03
CA ASN A 80 14.97 14.97 20.89
C ASN A 80 16.44 15.38 21.11
N ALA A 81 16.68 16.59 21.62
CA ALA A 81 18.02 17.09 21.92
C ALA A 81 18.72 16.34 23.07
N SER A 82 17.98 15.73 24.01
CA SER A 82 18.57 14.96 25.12
C SER A 82 19.08 13.58 24.70
N ALA A 83 18.76 13.12 23.48
CA ALA A 83 19.01 11.79 22.95
C ALA A 83 18.40 10.65 23.80
N ASP A 84 17.41 10.96 24.64
CA ASP A 84 16.67 9.97 25.44
C ASP A 84 15.45 9.48 24.66
N ALA A 85 15.57 8.30 24.06
CA ALA A 85 14.53 7.66 23.26
C ALA A 85 13.21 7.51 24.01
N ASN A 86 13.27 7.19 25.30
CA ASN A 86 12.08 6.95 26.13
C ASN A 86 11.40 8.26 26.49
N ALA A 87 12.17 9.31 26.77
CA ALA A 87 11.61 10.64 26.97
C ALA A 87 10.91 11.15 25.71
N LEU A 88 11.53 10.99 24.54
CA LEU A 88 10.90 11.38 23.27
C LEU A 88 9.62 10.58 23.01
N LEU A 89 9.65 9.26 23.20
CA LEU A 89 8.49 8.40 23.02
C LEU A 89 7.33 8.82 23.93
N ALA A 90 7.58 9.05 25.22
CA ALA A 90 6.55 9.47 26.17
C ALA A 90 5.88 10.79 25.76
N VAL A 91 6.68 11.76 25.31
CA VAL A 91 6.20 13.07 24.83
C VAL A 91 5.40 12.89 23.54
N LEU A 92 5.86 12.08 22.59
CA LEU A 92 5.15 11.82 21.33
C LEU A 92 3.83 11.07 21.54
N LEU A 93 3.79 10.07 22.42
CA LEU A 93 2.56 9.34 22.77
C LEU A 93 1.52 10.27 23.38
N ALA A 94 1.94 11.14 24.31
CA ALA A 94 1.06 12.13 24.92
C ALA A 94 0.57 13.17 23.90
N ALA A 95 1.39 13.52 22.89
CA ALA A 95 1.02 14.47 21.84
C ALA A 95 0.05 13.85 20.83
N ASN A 96 0.28 12.60 20.43
CA ASN A 96 -0.57 11.88 19.48
C ASN A 96 -1.98 11.62 20.02
N ASN A 97 -2.10 11.37 21.33
CA ASN A 97 -3.39 11.18 21.99
C ASN A 97 -4.16 12.50 22.19
N ASN A 98 -3.54 13.67 21.95
CA ASN A 98 -4.16 14.96 22.19
C ASN A 98 -4.45 15.71 20.88
N TYR A 99 -5.74 15.81 20.54
CA TYR A 99 -6.24 16.58 19.39
C TYR A 99 -5.84 18.08 19.43
N ALA A 100 -5.47 18.62 20.60
CA ALA A 100 -5.12 20.02 20.80
C ALA A 100 -3.74 20.42 20.24
N CYS A 101 -2.82 19.47 20.03
CA CYS A 101 -1.52 19.75 19.40
C CYS A 101 -1.66 20.09 17.90
N GLY A 102 -2.88 20.05 17.35
CA GLY A 102 -3.15 19.99 15.92
C GLY A 102 -2.71 18.62 15.39
N ARG A 103 -3.27 18.18 14.27
CA ARG A 103 -2.68 17.07 13.51
C ARG A 103 -1.37 17.52 12.87
N GLN A 104 -0.41 17.99 13.65
CA GLN A 104 0.93 18.21 13.15
C GLN A 104 1.53 16.83 12.90
N PRO A 105 1.93 16.52 11.66
CA PRO A 105 2.52 15.24 11.35
C PRO A 105 3.79 15.06 12.18
N LEU A 106 4.09 13.81 12.60
CA LEU A 106 5.30 13.52 13.37
C LEU A 106 6.58 13.91 12.61
N THR A 107 6.45 14.17 11.31
CA THR A 107 7.51 14.64 10.43
C THR A 107 8.17 15.94 10.87
N SER A 108 7.46 16.82 11.58
CA SER A 108 8.06 18.08 12.07
C SER A 108 9.00 17.88 13.26
N PHE A 109 8.91 16.72 13.92
CA PHE A 109 9.61 16.41 15.15
C PHE A 109 10.77 15.45 14.96
N LEU A 110 10.60 14.51 14.04
CA LEU A 110 11.62 13.55 13.68
C LEU A 110 12.65 14.21 12.78
N THR A 111 13.92 14.08 13.14
CA THR A 111 15.02 14.56 12.33
C THR A 111 15.80 13.38 11.74
N PRO A 112 16.59 13.60 10.68
CA PRO A 112 17.56 12.62 10.20
C PRO A 112 18.54 12.14 11.28
N ALA A 113 18.69 12.87 12.39
CA ALA A 113 19.56 12.50 13.51
C ALA A 113 18.91 11.52 14.52
N THR A 114 17.60 11.26 14.41
CA THR A 114 16.88 10.33 15.30
C THR A 114 17.54 8.95 15.32
N SER A 115 17.81 8.38 16.49
CA SER A 115 18.49 7.09 16.64
C SER A 115 17.60 5.90 16.22
N PHE A 116 18.22 4.77 15.84
CA PHE A 116 17.51 3.54 15.48
C PHE A 116 16.60 3.03 16.61
N GLU A 117 17.05 3.09 17.86
CA GLU A 117 16.27 2.67 19.05
C GLU A 117 14.99 3.49 19.19
N THR A 118 15.07 4.81 19.01
CA THR A 118 13.89 5.68 19.05
C THR A 118 12.92 5.38 17.91
N LEU A 119 13.44 5.15 16.70
CA LEU A 119 12.63 4.76 15.55
C LEU A 119 11.93 3.42 15.79
N GLN A 120 12.65 2.44 16.36
CA GLN A 120 12.11 1.14 16.71
C GLN A 120 10.95 1.29 17.69
N ASN A 121 11.18 1.99 18.80
CA ASN A 121 10.18 2.18 19.84
C ASN A 121 8.93 2.89 19.32
N ILE A 122 9.09 3.89 18.45
CA ILE A 122 7.99 4.60 17.80
C ILE A 122 7.19 3.65 16.89
N LEU A 123 7.86 2.86 16.05
CA LEU A 123 7.19 1.96 15.10
C LEU A 123 6.49 0.79 15.80
N GLU A 124 7.08 0.26 16.87
CA GLU A 124 6.49 -0.80 17.69
C GLU A 124 5.26 -0.30 18.45
N THR A 125 5.33 0.92 19.01
CA THR A 125 4.23 1.48 19.80
C THR A 125 3.13 2.09 18.93
N MET A 126 3.51 2.66 17.79
CA MET A 126 2.61 3.40 16.87
C MET A 126 2.85 3.00 15.42
N PRO A 127 2.36 1.82 14.96
CA PRO A 127 2.52 1.40 13.56
C PRO A 127 1.94 2.39 12.54
N ARG A 128 0.92 3.17 12.94
CA ARG A 128 0.32 4.23 12.11
C ARG A 128 1.28 5.40 11.82
N ALA A 129 2.30 5.59 12.65
CA ALA A 129 3.34 6.61 12.46
C ALA A 129 4.35 6.22 11.37
N PHE A 130 4.26 5.02 10.80
CA PHE A 130 5.19 4.52 9.78
C PHE A 130 5.43 5.53 8.66
N GLY A 131 4.36 6.14 8.13
CA GLY A 131 4.48 7.09 7.03
C GLY A 131 5.26 8.36 7.38
N ASP A 132 4.99 8.92 8.56
CA ASP A 132 5.71 10.10 9.06
C ASP A 132 7.18 9.78 9.34
N VAL A 133 7.45 8.63 9.96
CA VAL A 133 8.80 8.15 10.24
C VAL A 133 9.59 7.92 8.95
N LEU A 134 8.97 7.29 7.96
CA LEU A 134 9.57 7.05 6.64
C LEU A 134 9.98 8.37 5.97
N THR A 135 9.07 9.35 5.97
CA THR A 135 9.26 10.63 5.29
C THR A 135 10.33 11.49 5.98
N ALA A 136 10.35 11.52 7.31
CA ALA A 136 11.22 12.42 8.06
C ALA A 136 12.63 11.88 8.34
N ALA A 137 12.75 10.57 8.56
CA ALA A 137 14.03 9.95 8.92
C ALA A 137 14.51 8.92 7.88
N GLY A 138 13.60 8.18 7.26
CA GLY A 138 13.94 7.12 6.31
C GLY A 138 14.58 7.64 5.03
N LEU A 139 14.05 8.74 4.47
CA LEU A 139 14.54 9.26 3.20
C LEU A 139 15.96 9.86 3.28
N ALA A 140 16.44 10.24 4.46
CA ALA A 140 17.77 10.82 4.61
C ALA A 140 18.90 9.77 4.51
N ASP A 141 18.69 8.57 5.06
CA ASP A 141 19.73 7.55 5.21
C ASP A 141 19.23 6.18 4.74
N THR A 142 19.96 5.55 3.82
CA THR A 142 19.64 4.22 3.27
C THR A 142 19.60 3.14 4.35
N ALA A 143 20.43 3.22 5.39
CA ALA A 143 20.39 2.26 6.50
C ALA A 143 19.10 2.40 7.32
N LYS A 144 18.68 3.65 7.60
CA LYS A 144 17.41 3.94 8.27
C LYS A 144 16.23 3.56 7.40
N LEU A 145 16.29 3.80 6.10
CA LEU A 145 15.28 3.36 5.16
C LEU A 145 15.07 1.84 5.24
N LYS A 146 16.16 1.06 5.12
CA LYS A 146 16.10 -0.41 5.24
C LYS A 146 15.50 -0.84 6.57
N PHE A 147 15.92 -0.20 7.66
CA PHE A 147 15.42 -0.48 8.99
C PHE A 147 13.91 -0.20 9.10
N ILE A 148 13.46 0.99 8.72
CA ILE A 148 12.05 1.39 8.77
C ILE A 148 11.20 0.47 7.90
N LEU A 149 11.65 0.14 6.69
CA LEU A 149 10.96 -0.78 5.76
C LEU A 149 10.83 -2.21 6.31
N SER A 150 11.62 -2.62 7.31
CA SER A 150 11.39 -3.90 7.99
C SER A 150 10.10 -3.93 8.82
N PHE A 151 9.57 -2.76 9.17
CA PHE A 151 8.32 -2.56 9.91
C PHE A 151 7.13 -2.23 8.99
N THR A 152 7.25 -2.43 7.67
CA THR A 152 6.15 -2.11 6.73
C THR A 152 4.85 -2.84 7.16
N PRO A 153 3.78 -2.09 7.47
CA PRO A 153 2.53 -2.70 7.90
C PRO A 153 1.86 -3.41 6.72
N LYS A 154 1.35 -4.63 6.97
CA LYS A 154 0.75 -5.50 5.95
C LYS A 154 -0.68 -5.11 5.56
N ASP A 155 -1.27 -4.16 6.27
CA ASP A 155 -2.67 -3.72 6.09
C ASP A 155 -2.86 -2.77 4.88
N GLY A 156 -1.80 -2.51 4.12
CA GLY A 156 -1.82 -1.62 2.95
C GLY A 156 -1.87 -0.13 3.31
N SER A 157 -1.93 0.23 4.59
CA SER A 157 -1.96 1.63 5.03
C SER A 157 -0.71 2.41 4.61
N ALA A 158 0.42 1.71 4.48
CA ALA A 158 1.69 2.27 4.05
C ALA A 158 1.83 2.49 2.55
N GLN A 159 0.97 1.91 1.70
CA GLN A 159 1.17 1.91 0.25
C GLN A 159 1.28 3.34 -0.32
N LYS A 160 0.33 4.21 0.05
CA LYS A 160 0.34 5.61 -0.41
C LYS A 160 1.62 6.34 0.01
N THR A 161 2.16 6.03 1.19
CA THR A 161 3.39 6.64 1.67
C THR A 161 4.62 6.09 0.95
N LEU A 162 4.66 4.78 0.67
CA LEU A 162 5.72 4.17 -0.15
C LEU A 162 5.74 4.73 -1.56
N ASP A 163 4.57 4.90 -2.17
CA ASP A 163 4.41 5.47 -3.51
C ASP A 163 4.86 6.94 -3.54
N ALA A 164 4.48 7.74 -2.53
CA ALA A 164 4.92 9.12 -2.40
C ALA A 164 6.44 9.22 -2.17
N ALA A 165 6.98 8.39 -1.27
CA ALA A 165 8.41 8.31 -1.00
C ALA A 165 9.22 7.96 -2.26
N LEU A 166 8.68 7.09 -3.13
CA LEU A 166 9.34 6.72 -4.39
C LEU A 166 9.45 7.93 -5.33
N ILE A 167 8.44 8.80 -5.37
CA ILE A 167 8.47 10.01 -6.20
C ILE A 167 9.58 10.97 -5.74
N ASP A 168 9.72 11.17 -4.43
CA ASP A 168 10.72 12.09 -3.88
C ASP A 168 12.14 11.54 -4.09
N VAL A 169 12.37 10.27 -3.77
CA VAL A 169 13.65 9.59 -3.99
C VAL A 169 14.04 9.54 -5.47
N ALA A 170 13.06 9.35 -6.36
CA ALA A 170 13.30 9.36 -7.80
C ALA A 170 13.71 10.74 -8.31
N GLY A 171 13.10 11.80 -7.77
CA GLY A 171 13.50 13.18 -8.04
C GLY A 171 14.88 13.55 -7.50
N GLU A 172 15.35 12.90 -6.43
CA GLU A 172 16.72 13.08 -5.91
C GLU A 172 17.78 12.27 -6.67
N GLY A 173 17.36 11.30 -7.50
CA GLY A 173 18.27 10.41 -8.23
C GLY A 173 18.90 9.32 -7.38
N ALA A 174 18.35 9.04 -6.19
CA ALA A 174 18.88 8.03 -5.28
C ALA A 174 18.40 6.61 -5.66
N ALA A 175 18.99 6.06 -6.72
CA ALA A 175 18.62 4.75 -7.30
C ALA A 175 18.58 3.61 -6.28
N ASP A 176 19.54 3.56 -5.34
CA ASP A 176 19.58 2.54 -4.27
C ASP A 176 18.32 2.57 -3.40
N LYS A 177 17.87 3.77 -3.01
CA LYS A 177 16.67 3.97 -2.19
C LYS A 177 15.41 3.64 -3.00
N ALA A 178 15.36 4.02 -4.28
CA ALA A 178 14.25 3.68 -5.17
C ALA A 178 14.09 2.17 -5.33
N GLY A 179 15.21 1.45 -5.53
CA GLY A 179 15.23 0.00 -5.59
C GLY A 179 14.76 -0.68 -4.30
N LEU A 180 15.05 -0.11 -3.13
CA LEU A 180 14.51 -0.60 -1.87
C LEU A 180 12.99 -0.40 -1.77
N LEU A 181 12.50 0.78 -2.12
CA LEU A 181 11.05 1.07 -2.08
C LEU A 181 10.27 0.15 -3.02
N LEU A 182 10.77 -0.10 -4.23
CA LEU A 182 10.15 -1.03 -5.19
C LEU A 182 10.12 -2.47 -4.67
N LYS A 183 11.20 -2.94 -4.03
CA LYS A 183 11.23 -4.28 -3.39
C LYS A 183 10.18 -4.42 -2.29
N HIS A 184 9.82 -3.32 -1.64
CA HIS A 184 8.78 -3.27 -0.61
C HIS A 184 7.39 -2.93 -1.17
N GLY A 185 7.20 -3.01 -2.49
CA GLY A 185 5.89 -2.92 -3.14
C GLY A 185 5.45 -1.51 -3.54
N ALA A 186 6.33 -0.51 -3.51
CA ALA A 186 6.00 0.81 -4.05
C ALA A 186 5.60 0.71 -5.54
N ASN A 187 4.55 1.43 -5.91
CA ASN A 187 4.00 1.40 -7.27
C ASN A 187 4.65 2.50 -8.13
N ALA A 188 5.47 2.09 -9.10
CA ALA A 188 6.12 3.01 -10.03
C ALA A 188 5.13 3.79 -10.92
N ASN A 189 3.91 3.29 -11.11
CA ASN A 189 2.86 3.94 -11.91
C ASN A 189 2.01 4.94 -11.10
N TYR A 190 2.27 5.11 -9.81
CA TYR A 190 1.51 6.03 -8.97
C TYR A 190 1.59 7.47 -9.51
N ALA A 191 0.44 8.18 -9.43
CA ALA A 191 0.28 9.53 -9.95
C ALA A 191 0.70 9.71 -11.43
N ALA A 192 0.35 8.73 -12.29
CA ALA A 192 0.71 8.70 -13.71
C ALA A 192 2.23 8.62 -13.93
N ALA A 193 2.87 7.67 -13.25
CA ALA A 193 4.32 7.44 -13.30
C ALA A 193 5.15 8.71 -13.00
N LEU A 194 4.70 9.48 -11.99
CA LEU A 194 5.35 10.73 -11.60
C LEU A 194 6.79 10.52 -11.12
N ALA A 195 7.10 9.35 -10.53
CA ALA A 195 8.45 8.98 -10.12
C ALA A 195 9.41 8.96 -11.33
N LEU A 196 9.02 8.27 -12.41
CA LEU A 196 9.81 8.22 -13.65
C LEU A 196 9.90 9.62 -14.29
N THR A 197 8.79 10.37 -14.28
CA THR A 197 8.77 11.75 -14.79
C THR A 197 9.79 12.64 -14.08
N ARG A 198 9.81 12.64 -12.74
CA ARG A 198 10.77 13.45 -11.97
C ARG A 198 12.21 13.00 -12.17
N ALA A 199 12.48 11.70 -12.18
CA ALA A 199 13.82 11.19 -12.43
C ALA A 199 14.34 11.62 -13.82
N ALA A 200 13.48 11.55 -14.84
CA ALA A 200 13.82 11.96 -16.20
C ALA A 200 14.02 13.48 -16.32
N GLN A 201 13.13 14.29 -15.73
CA GLN A 201 13.25 15.76 -15.71
C GLN A 201 14.50 16.26 -14.98
N ASN A 202 15.03 15.50 -14.04
CA ASN A 202 16.24 15.85 -13.31
C ASN A 202 17.50 15.17 -13.90
N GLY A 203 17.38 14.42 -15.00
CA GLY A 203 18.52 13.77 -15.68
C GLY A 203 19.10 12.57 -14.94
N HIS A 204 18.33 11.88 -14.09
CA HIS A 204 18.81 10.77 -13.28
C HIS A 204 18.72 9.41 -13.99
N PHE A 205 19.64 9.17 -14.93
CA PHE A 205 19.67 7.97 -15.80
C PHE A 205 19.60 6.64 -15.04
N GLU A 206 20.37 6.48 -13.96
CA GLU A 206 20.38 5.23 -13.18
C GLU A 206 19.01 4.94 -12.56
N THR A 207 18.34 5.98 -12.07
CA THR A 207 17.02 5.83 -11.45
C THR A 207 15.94 5.59 -12.49
N VAL A 208 16.04 6.22 -13.67
CA VAL A 208 15.18 5.96 -14.82
C VAL A 208 15.32 4.50 -15.27
N ALA A 209 16.55 4.03 -15.49
CA ALA A 209 16.83 2.66 -15.89
C ALA A 209 16.24 1.62 -14.91
N LEU A 210 16.26 1.93 -13.62
CA LEU A 210 15.68 1.10 -12.58
C LEU A 210 14.14 1.11 -12.60
N LEU A 211 13.51 2.24 -12.93
CA LEU A 211 12.04 2.40 -12.93
C LEU A 211 11.37 1.88 -14.21
N LEU A 212 12.03 1.94 -15.37
CA LEU A 212 11.47 1.57 -16.67
C LEU A 212 10.76 0.20 -16.69
N PRO A 213 11.31 -0.88 -16.10
CA PRO A 213 10.66 -2.20 -16.12
C PRO A 213 9.35 -2.27 -15.31
N HIS A 214 9.12 -1.30 -14.43
CA HIS A 214 7.97 -1.27 -13.52
C HIS A 214 6.87 -0.29 -13.97
N VAL A 215 7.16 0.53 -14.99
CA VAL A 215 6.24 1.55 -15.49
C VAL A 215 5.51 1.05 -16.73
N ASP A 216 4.21 1.34 -16.82
CA ASP A 216 3.42 1.16 -18.03
C ASP A 216 3.77 2.26 -19.05
N LEU A 217 4.80 1.99 -19.83
CA LEU A 217 5.30 2.90 -20.85
C LEU A 217 4.33 3.04 -22.03
N ALA A 218 3.42 2.08 -22.25
CA ALA A 218 2.42 2.20 -23.29
C ALA A 218 1.40 3.31 -22.95
N LEU A 219 1.07 3.46 -21.67
CA LEU A 219 0.14 4.47 -21.21
C LEU A 219 0.80 5.84 -20.98
N TYR A 220 2.01 5.88 -20.40
CA TYR A 220 2.63 7.12 -19.93
C TYR A 220 3.89 7.53 -20.69
N GLY A 221 4.51 6.63 -21.46
CA GLY A 221 5.86 6.81 -21.96
C GLY A 221 6.05 8.01 -22.90
N MET A 222 5.07 8.30 -23.77
CA MET A 222 5.14 9.45 -24.68
C MET A 222 5.07 10.78 -23.95
N ASP A 223 4.15 10.91 -22.99
CA ASP A 223 4.01 12.14 -22.19
C ASP A 223 5.25 12.40 -21.33
N ILE A 224 5.89 11.33 -20.84
CA ILE A 224 7.12 11.41 -20.06
C ILE A 224 8.29 11.83 -20.95
N ALA A 225 8.43 11.26 -22.15
CA ALA A 225 9.48 11.62 -23.08
C ALA A 225 9.44 13.12 -23.44
N VAL A 226 8.26 13.66 -23.73
CA VAL A 226 8.08 15.10 -24.02
C VAL A 226 8.48 15.98 -22.82
N LYS A 227 8.16 15.54 -21.60
CA LYS A 227 8.56 16.25 -20.38
C LYS A 227 10.07 16.17 -20.12
N ALA A 228 10.71 15.07 -20.49
CA ALA A 228 12.14 14.86 -20.36
C ALA A 228 12.94 15.64 -21.41
N GLU A 229 12.36 15.96 -22.57
CA GLU A 229 13.03 16.67 -23.68
C GLU A 229 13.59 18.04 -23.27
N HIS A 230 12.93 18.71 -22.32
CA HIS A 230 13.38 20.00 -21.80
C HIS A 230 14.59 19.88 -20.86
N ALA A 231 14.82 18.70 -20.28
CA ALA A 231 15.90 18.43 -19.35
C ALA A 231 17.10 17.82 -20.05
N ASP A 232 16.87 16.75 -20.81
CA ASP A 232 17.91 16.01 -21.51
C ASP A 232 17.32 15.30 -22.76
N PRO A 233 17.78 15.65 -23.99
CA PRO A 233 17.27 15.06 -25.21
C PRO A 233 17.61 13.57 -25.35
N ASP A 234 18.73 13.11 -24.80
CA ASP A 234 19.14 11.70 -24.88
C ASP A 234 18.24 10.85 -23.96
N MET A 235 17.86 11.40 -22.79
CA MET A 235 16.87 10.78 -21.90
C MET A 235 15.49 10.66 -22.57
N ALA A 236 15.06 11.71 -23.25
CA ALA A 236 13.78 11.73 -23.95
C ALA A 236 13.76 10.70 -25.09
N GLN A 237 14.86 10.56 -25.83
CA GLN A 237 15.00 9.53 -26.86
C GLN A 237 14.91 8.12 -26.25
N LEU A 238 15.64 7.84 -25.17
CA LEU A 238 15.63 6.53 -24.50
C LEU A 238 14.22 6.15 -24.05
N ILE A 239 13.51 7.05 -23.38
CA ILE A 239 12.14 6.80 -22.90
C ILE A 239 11.17 6.67 -24.08
N GLY A 240 11.32 7.50 -25.11
CA GLY A 240 10.47 7.47 -26.31
C GLY A 240 10.63 6.17 -27.11
N GLU A 241 11.85 5.68 -27.28
CA GLU A 241 12.12 4.38 -27.92
C GLU A 241 11.53 3.23 -27.12
N ALA A 242 11.76 3.20 -25.79
CA ALA A 242 11.21 2.18 -24.91
C ALA A 242 9.66 2.17 -24.94
N ALA A 243 9.04 3.36 -24.99
CA ALA A 243 7.59 3.49 -25.06
C ALA A 243 7.01 3.02 -26.40
N LYS A 244 7.69 3.26 -27.53
CA LYS A 244 7.29 2.72 -28.85
C LYS A 244 7.31 1.19 -28.84
N ILE A 245 8.38 0.60 -28.32
CA ILE A 245 8.52 -0.86 -28.21
C ILE A 245 7.39 -1.43 -27.35
N ALA A 246 7.08 -0.81 -26.20
CA ALA A 246 6.00 -1.25 -25.32
C ALA A 246 4.62 -1.18 -26.01
N LEU A 247 4.36 -0.12 -26.78
CA LEU A 247 3.11 0.05 -27.52
C LEU A 247 2.97 -0.99 -28.65
N GLU A 248 4.05 -1.29 -29.36
CA GLU A 248 4.10 -2.33 -30.38
C GLU A 248 3.83 -3.71 -29.79
N GLN A 249 4.43 -4.04 -28.64
CA GLN A 249 4.17 -5.29 -27.92
C GLN A 249 2.71 -5.41 -27.46
N GLN A 250 2.13 -4.34 -26.92
CA GLN A 250 0.73 -4.33 -26.51
C GLN A 250 -0.23 -4.51 -27.70
N ASN A 251 0.09 -3.92 -28.86
CA ASN A 251 -0.68 -4.08 -30.08
C ASN A 251 -0.53 -5.48 -30.71
N ALA A 252 0.64 -6.12 -30.55
CA ALA A 252 0.86 -7.50 -31.00
C ALA A 252 0.14 -8.54 -30.12
N GLU A 253 -0.07 -8.26 -28.83
CA GLU A 253 -0.82 -9.11 -27.90
C GLU A 253 -2.34 -8.92 -28.01
N LYS A 254 -2.81 -7.84 -28.64
CA LYS A 254 -4.25 -7.67 -28.93
C LYS A 254 -4.66 -8.74 -29.95
N PRO A 255 -5.60 -9.65 -29.63
CA PRO A 255 -5.98 -10.72 -30.54
C PRO A 255 -6.42 -10.09 -31.86
N ALA A 256 -5.82 -10.55 -32.96
CA ALA A 256 -6.33 -10.31 -34.30
C ALA A 256 -7.85 -10.53 -34.30
N GLU A 257 -8.57 -9.69 -35.06
CA GLU A 257 -10.02 -9.73 -35.22
C GLU A 257 -10.58 -11.17 -35.13
N PRO A 258 -11.72 -11.37 -34.43
CA PRO A 258 -12.32 -12.69 -34.30
C PRO A 258 -12.40 -13.33 -35.68
N PRO A 259 -11.93 -14.58 -35.85
CA PRO A 259 -11.86 -15.21 -37.15
C PRO A 259 -13.22 -15.09 -37.81
N ALA A 260 -13.21 -14.58 -39.04
CA ALA A 260 -14.39 -14.44 -39.89
C ALA A 260 -15.30 -15.65 -39.68
N ALA A 261 -16.57 -15.38 -39.36
CA ALA A 261 -17.57 -16.35 -38.92
C ALA A 261 -17.31 -17.75 -39.48
N LEU A 262 -17.05 -18.71 -38.57
CA LEU A 262 -16.87 -20.12 -38.91
C LEU A 262 -18.00 -20.55 -39.86
N PRO A 263 -17.69 -21.19 -41.00
CA PRO A 263 -18.70 -21.66 -41.92
C PRO A 263 -19.68 -22.59 -41.18
N PRO A 264 -20.99 -22.50 -41.47
CA PRO A 264 -21.98 -23.31 -40.77
C PRO A 264 -21.66 -24.79 -40.96
N GLY A 265 -21.25 -25.46 -39.88
CA GLY A 265 -20.88 -26.89 -39.87
C GLY A 265 -19.45 -27.20 -39.41
N ALA A 266 -18.59 -26.20 -39.19
CA ALA A 266 -17.26 -26.44 -38.61
C ALA A 266 -17.37 -26.70 -37.10
N LEU A 267 -16.85 -27.85 -36.65
CA LEU A 267 -16.71 -28.18 -35.23
C LEU A 267 -15.77 -27.14 -34.56
N PRO A 268 -16.16 -26.54 -33.42
CA PRO A 268 -15.27 -25.65 -32.70
C PRO A 268 -14.03 -26.41 -32.21
N PRO A 269 -12.86 -25.75 -32.12
CA PRO A 269 -11.67 -26.37 -31.55
C PRO A 269 -11.93 -26.84 -30.12
N ALA A 270 -11.28 -27.94 -29.71
CA ALA A 270 -11.56 -28.66 -28.46
C ALA A 270 -11.45 -27.81 -27.17
N ASP A 271 -10.81 -26.65 -27.26
CA ASP A 271 -10.58 -25.71 -26.16
C ASP A 271 -11.67 -24.62 -26.01
N ILE A 272 -12.77 -24.71 -26.79
CA ILE A 272 -13.91 -23.80 -26.69
C ILE A 272 -15.14 -24.57 -26.25
N LEU A 273 -15.73 -24.17 -25.12
CA LEU A 273 -17.05 -24.64 -24.70
C LEU A 273 -18.11 -23.65 -25.16
N ILE A 274 -19.12 -24.16 -25.86
CA ILE A 274 -20.28 -23.39 -26.33
C ILE A 274 -21.51 -23.87 -25.58
N GLU A 275 -22.19 -22.96 -24.90
CA GLU A 275 -23.46 -23.22 -24.24
C GLU A 275 -24.51 -22.24 -24.79
N THR A 276 -25.59 -22.78 -25.37
CA THR A 276 -26.70 -21.98 -25.90
C THR A 276 -27.94 -22.20 -25.02
N LEU A 277 -28.43 -21.14 -24.41
CA LEU A 277 -29.67 -21.10 -23.64
C LEU A 277 -30.77 -20.39 -24.45
N ALA A 278 -31.94 -21.01 -24.53
CA ALA A 278 -33.13 -20.37 -25.09
C ALA A 278 -33.73 -19.41 -24.07
N LEU A 279 -34.02 -18.18 -24.48
CA LEU A 279 -34.64 -17.16 -23.64
C LEU A 279 -36.17 -17.18 -23.80
N PRO A 280 -36.94 -16.75 -22.77
CA PRO A 280 -38.41 -16.81 -22.78
C PRO A 280 -39.07 -15.95 -23.87
N ASP A 281 -38.35 -14.94 -24.38
CA ASP A 281 -38.78 -14.02 -25.42
C ASP A 281 -38.52 -14.55 -26.85
N GLY A 282 -38.07 -15.80 -26.97
CA GLY A 282 -37.69 -16.41 -28.25
C GLY A 282 -36.27 -16.06 -28.71
N GLY A 283 -35.50 -15.32 -27.89
CA GLY A 283 -34.09 -15.08 -28.10
C GLY A 283 -33.21 -16.29 -27.74
N THR A 284 -31.90 -16.17 -28.02
CA THR A 284 -30.88 -17.13 -27.59
C THR A 284 -29.71 -16.42 -26.95
N LEU A 285 -29.23 -16.93 -25.83
CA LEU A 285 -27.98 -16.53 -25.19
C LEU A 285 -26.95 -17.63 -25.50
N THR A 286 -25.93 -17.30 -26.28
CA THR A 286 -24.80 -18.19 -26.55
C THR A 286 -23.59 -17.73 -25.77
N THR A 287 -23.14 -18.54 -24.82
CA THR A 287 -21.91 -18.31 -24.06
C THR A 287 -20.79 -19.14 -24.65
N LEU A 288 -19.71 -18.47 -25.04
CA LEU A 288 -18.47 -19.04 -25.53
C LEU A 288 -17.41 -18.90 -24.44
N PHE A 289 -16.88 -20.03 -23.99
CA PHE A 289 -15.80 -20.07 -23.01
C PHE A 289 -14.51 -20.50 -23.70
N ASN A 290 -13.51 -19.61 -23.73
CA ASN A 290 -12.18 -19.93 -24.25
C ASN A 290 -11.24 -20.21 -23.07
N PHE A 291 -10.90 -21.49 -22.89
CA PHE A 291 -10.06 -21.92 -21.76
C PHE A 291 -8.59 -21.49 -21.91
N SER A 292 -8.12 -21.24 -23.12
CA SER A 292 -6.74 -20.83 -23.39
C SER A 292 -6.52 -19.34 -23.07
N THR A 293 -7.50 -18.50 -23.39
CA THR A 293 -7.42 -17.05 -23.11
C THR A 293 -8.07 -16.65 -21.78
N LYS A 294 -8.73 -17.58 -21.08
CA LYS A 294 -9.53 -17.31 -19.86
C LYS A 294 -10.60 -16.23 -20.09
N GLN A 295 -11.18 -16.19 -21.29
CA GLN A 295 -12.20 -15.22 -21.67
C GLN A 295 -13.56 -15.90 -21.87
N GLN A 296 -14.62 -15.23 -21.43
CA GLN A 296 -15.99 -15.59 -21.76
C GLN A 296 -16.61 -14.51 -22.63
N HIS A 297 -17.18 -14.94 -23.76
CA HIS A 297 -17.97 -14.10 -24.63
C HIS A 297 -19.43 -14.53 -24.52
N SER A 298 -20.32 -13.58 -24.27
CA SER A 298 -21.76 -13.84 -24.24
C SER A 298 -22.40 -13.09 -25.41
N ILE A 299 -23.05 -13.86 -26.29
CA ILE A 299 -23.75 -13.36 -27.46
C ILE A 299 -25.24 -13.52 -27.19
N VAL A 300 -25.95 -12.40 -27.09
CA VAL A 300 -27.42 -12.40 -27.00
C VAL A 300 -27.98 -12.14 -28.39
N LYS A 301 -28.83 -13.04 -28.88
CA LYS A 301 -29.67 -12.82 -30.06
C LYS A 301 -31.11 -12.64 -29.62
N THR A 302 -31.73 -11.51 -29.94
CA THR A 302 -33.18 -11.33 -29.74
C THR A 302 -33.97 -11.96 -30.89
N ALA A 303 -35.27 -12.19 -30.69
CA ALA A 303 -36.17 -12.70 -31.74
C ALA A 303 -36.24 -11.79 -32.98
N GLU A 304 -35.91 -10.51 -32.83
CA GLU A 304 -35.84 -9.51 -33.90
C GLU A 304 -34.50 -9.51 -34.65
N GLY A 305 -33.55 -10.40 -34.27
CA GLY A 305 -32.26 -10.55 -34.94
C GLY A 305 -31.15 -9.61 -34.45
N ALA A 306 -31.38 -8.81 -33.40
CA ALA A 306 -30.35 -7.95 -32.83
C ALA A 306 -29.31 -8.80 -32.07
N VAL A 307 -28.02 -8.55 -32.31
CA VAL A 307 -26.91 -9.27 -31.67
C VAL A 307 -26.17 -8.33 -30.74
N ALA A 308 -26.24 -8.58 -29.43
CA ALA A 308 -25.40 -7.90 -28.44
C ALA A 308 -24.25 -8.82 -28.02
N LEU A 309 -23.01 -8.30 -28.12
CA LEU A 309 -21.80 -9.01 -27.72
C LEU A 309 -21.25 -8.37 -26.43
N ALA A 310 -21.24 -9.15 -25.35
CA ALA A 310 -20.57 -8.78 -24.10
C ALA A 310 -19.33 -9.66 -23.93
N VAL A 311 -18.17 -9.03 -23.73
CA VAL A 311 -16.91 -9.72 -23.42
C VAL A 311 -16.58 -9.50 -21.95
N VAL A 312 -16.50 -10.58 -21.19
CA VAL A 312 -16.12 -10.53 -19.78
C VAL A 312 -14.79 -11.29 -19.64
N GLY A 313 -13.73 -10.55 -19.34
CA GLY A 313 -12.44 -11.14 -18.97
C GLY A 313 -12.48 -11.54 -17.51
N PHE A 314 -12.20 -12.80 -17.19
CA PHE A 314 -12.06 -13.23 -15.80
C PHE A 314 -10.64 -12.96 -15.32
N LYS A 315 -10.51 -12.09 -14.32
CA LYS A 315 -9.40 -12.20 -13.36
C LYS A 315 -9.82 -13.31 -12.38
N ASP A 316 -8.95 -14.31 -12.21
CA ASP A 316 -9.05 -15.34 -11.15
C ASP A 316 -9.98 -16.55 -11.40
N LEU A 317 -9.65 -17.37 -12.41
CA LEU A 317 -10.07 -18.78 -12.45
C LEU A 317 -8.91 -19.68 -12.00
N ASP A 318 -9.16 -20.43 -10.94
CA ASP A 318 -8.24 -21.36 -10.30
C ASP A 318 -7.85 -22.51 -11.25
N ALA A 319 -6.59 -22.95 -11.20
CA ALA A 319 -6.03 -23.91 -12.15
C ALA A 319 -6.74 -25.28 -12.10
N ASP A 320 -7.27 -25.63 -10.93
CA ASP A 320 -7.98 -26.90 -10.69
C ASP A 320 -9.36 -26.93 -11.36
N VAL A 321 -10.05 -25.78 -11.45
CA VAL A 321 -11.35 -25.67 -12.14
C VAL A 321 -11.17 -25.81 -13.65
N LEU A 322 -10.08 -25.25 -14.19
CA LEU A 322 -9.67 -25.38 -15.59
C LEU A 322 -9.35 -26.84 -15.96
N ALA A 323 -8.64 -27.56 -15.09
CA ALA A 323 -8.33 -28.98 -15.29
C ALA A 323 -9.60 -29.86 -15.29
N ALA A 324 -10.51 -29.62 -14.35
CA ALA A 324 -11.78 -30.34 -14.26
C ALA A 324 -12.71 -30.09 -15.46
N ALA A 325 -12.74 -28.85 -15.98
CA ALA A 325 -13.53 -28.50 -17.16
C ALA A 325 -12.99 -29.13 -18.45
N ARG A 326 -11.66 -29.13 -18.64
CA ARG A 326 -11.00 -29.79 -19.79
C ARG A 326 -11.31 -31.29 -19.85
N GLY A 327 -11.35 -31.97 -18.71
CA GLY A 327 -11.75 -33.38 -18.62
C GLY A 327 -13.19 -33.64 -19.09
N LYS A 328 -14.13 -32.73 -18.80
CA LYS A 328 -15.53 -32.83 -19.25
C LYS A 328 -15.70 -32.55 -20.74
N CYS A 329 -14.95 -31.61 -21.32
CA CYS A 329 -14.97 -31.35 -22.76
C CYS A 329 -14.45 -32.55 -23.58
N ALA A 330 -13.37 -33.20 -23.12
CA ALA A 330 -12.83 -34.39 -23.78
C ALA A 330 -13.82 -35.57 -23.78
N ALA A 331 -14.58 -35.74 -22.70
CA ALA A 331 -15.59 -36.79 -22.59
C ALA A 331 -16.83 -36.55 -23.47
N ARG A 332 -17.17 -35.27 -23.75
CA ARG A 332 -18.34 -34.90 -24.56
C ARG A 332 -18.07 -34.96 -26.07
N ASN A 333 -16.81 -34.82 -26.48
CA ASN A 333 -16.37 -34.86 -27.88
C ASN A 333 -15.81 -36.23 -28.32
N ALA A 334 -15.85 -37.25 -27.46
CA ALA A 334 -15.52 -38.60 -27.87
C ALA A 334 -16.59 -39.12 -28.85
N PRO A 335 -16.21 -39.72 -29.99
CA PRO A 335 -17.18 -40.28 -30.92
C PRO A 335 -18.00 -41.36 -30.20
N HIS A 336 -19.33 -41.27 -30.31
CA HIS A 336 -20.25 -42.28 -29.80
C HIS A 336 -19.87 -43.66 -30.33
N ALA A 337 -19.22 -44.48 -29.51
CA ALA A 337 -19.09 -45.90 -29.76
C ALA A 337 -20.50 -46.52 -29.71
N GLU A 338 -20.92 -47.12 -30.83
CA GLU A 338 -22.17 -47.84 -30.99
C GLU A 338 -22.40 -48.82 -29.83
N LYS A 339 -23.36 -48.51 -28.95
CA LYS A 339 -23.91 -49.50 -28.02
C LYS A 339 -24.88 -50.40 -28.78
N LYS A 340 -24.44 -51.63 -29.05
CA LYS A 340 -25.28 -52.75 -29.53
C LYS A 340 -26.54 -52.92 -28.66
N PRO A 341 -27.68 -53.31 -29.25
CA PRO A 341 -28.87 -53.64 -28.48
C PRO A 341 -28.71 -55.03 -27.87
N ARG A 342 -28.94 -55.16 -26.56
CA ARG A 342 -29.23 -56.46 -25.93
C ARG A 342 -30.67 -56.44 -25.43
N ARG A 343 -31.54 -57.10 -26.18
CA ARG A 343 -32.77 -57.72 -25.66
C ARG A 343 -32.36 -59.04 -24.99
N SER A 344 -32.76 -59.22 -23.75
CA SER A 344 -33.56 -60.39 -23.35
C SER A 344 -34.07 -60.24 -21.92
N TYR A 345 -35.40 -60.27 -21.82
CA TYR A 345 -36.11 -60.82 -20.68
C TYR A 345 -35.57 -62.22 -20.40
N GLU A 346 -35.09 -62.47 -19.19
CA GLU A 346 -35.20 -63.74 -18.45
C GLU A 346 -34.40 -63.59 -17.15
N ASN A 347 -35.12 -63.39 -16.04
CA ASN A 347 -34.88 -63.99 -14.72
C ASN A 347 -35.66 -63.26 -13.62
N LEU A 348 -36.99 -63.30 -13.73
CA LEU A 348 -37.82 -63.56 -12.55
C LEU A 348 -37.69 -65.06 -12.23
N LYS A 349 -36.69 -65.41 -11.40
CA LYS A 349 -36.60 -66.65 -10.60
C LYS A 349 -35.24 -66.67 -9.89
N LYS A 350 -35.15 -65.96 -8.75
CA LYS A 350 -34.25 -66.21 -7.59
C LYS A 350 -34.11 -64.95 -6.73
N ALA A 351 -35.22 -64.52 -6.14
CA ALA A 351 -35.24 -63.80 -4.88
C ALA A 351 -36.60 -64.13 -4.26
N GLY A 352 -36.63 -65.24 -3.52
CA GLY A 352 -37.76 -65.56 -2.66
C GLY A 352 -37.63 -64.71 -1.40
N LEU A 353 -38.12 -63.47 -1.48
CA LEU A 353 -38.44 -62.56 -0.38
C LEU A 353 -39.31 -61.43 -0.93
#